data_AF-A0A1I5TSW5-F1
#
_entry.id   AF-A0A1I5TSW5-F1
#
_cell.length_a   1.000
_cell.length_b   1.000
_cell.length_c   1.000
_cell.angle_alpha   90.00
_cell.angle_beta   90.00
_cell.angle_gamma   90.00
#
_symmetry.space_group_name_H-M   'P 1'
#
loop_
_entity.id
_entity.type
_entity.pdbx_description
1 polymer ?
#
loop_
_entity_poly.entity_id
_entity_poly.type
_entity_poly.pdbx_seq_one_letter_code
_entity_poly.pdbx_strand_id
1 'polypeptide(L)'
;MSTEALDTLKSANKFDNVNKEFIKQIDGLRDTFPVVMLFVTASNANASKALLDFVNSNGIEEKNENNEEYYIFSSEDSHKYSILKRNSENASVASTIIPSSLLVSLVSQFDSFIGKLIKEIFQVKPEILSSSEKSLTFARLLELKSIEEARESLIEKEVETILRDSHTEHFIWLESKLGIPMRKDLPIWQDFIELTERRNLFVHSDGIVSNQYLSVCRQNNVKLKKPLKPGDKLVVNSEYFESAYKCLYELSVKLTQVVWRKILPTDLEKADNSLNEICYDLLQQKHFNISDVLLDFATTTLKKHYNEESKNTLFVNKALSYKLGGNQKACNELVSSKDWSACSDKFKIAKEALLGNHENVAQIMKKLGSEGDIDKASYKMWPLFNDFRETDLFLETYKELFNEDYLVVEAPKKMFEVILSQAAEVGKQKDKYETEVKQQQGE
;
A
#
# COMPACT_ATOMS: atom_id res chain seq x y z
N MET A 1 -30.84 18.44 22.84
CA MET A 1 -29.85 17.35 22.70
C MET A 1 -28.72 17.65 23.65
N SER A 2 -28.42 16.74 24.59
CA SER A 2 -27.33 16.92 25.55
C SER A 2 -25.98 16.98 24.82
N THR A 3 -25.00 17.65 25.43
CA THR A 3 -23.62 17.75 24.95
C THR A 3 -23.01 16.36 24.68
N GLU A 4 -23.43 15.33 25.42
CA GLU A 4 -23.07 13.92 25.18
C GLU A 4 -23.50 13.42 23.79
N ALA A 5 -24.69 13.79 23.29
CA ALA A 5 -25.18 13.37 21.97
C ALA A 5 -24.42 14.05 20.82
N LEU A 6 -23.88 15.25 21.06
CA LEU A 6 -23.01 15.97 20.13
C LEU A 6 -21.56 15.46 20.16
N ASP A 7 -21.08 14.99 21.31
CA ASP A 7 -19.79 14.30 21.43
C ASP A 7 -19.85 12.87 20.86
N THR A 8 -21.00 12.20 20.88
CA THR A 8 -21.16 10.91 20.20
C THR A 8 -21.11 11.05 18.68
N LEU A 9 -21.65 12.15 18.12
CA LEU A 9 -21.58 12.47 16.68
C LEU A 9 -20.22 13.00 16.22
N LYS A 10 -19.38 13.50 17.14
CA LYS A 10 -17.97 13.88 16.87
C LYS A 10 -16.96 12.75 17.14
N SER A 11 -17.40 11.58 17.56
CA SER A 11 -16.56 10.37 17.60
C SER A 11 -16.38 9.79 16.19
N ALA A 12 -15.72 10.53 15.31
CA ALA A 12 -15.10 9.95 14.12
C ALA A 12 -14.25 8.76 14.60
N ASN A 13 -14.43 7.58 13.99
CA ASN A 13 -13.83 6.37 14.50
C ASN A 13 -12.30 6.48 14.50
N LYS A 14 -11.68 6.67 15.66
CA LYS A 14 -10.27 7.05 15.75
C LYS A 14 -9.32 5.94 15.28
N PHE A 15 -9.67 4.67 15.51
CA PHE A 15 -8.91 3.53 14.99
C PHE A 15 -8.94 3.51 13.45
N ASP A 16 -10.12 3.70 12.86
CA ASP A 16 -10.25 3.81 11.40
C ASP A 16 -9.44 5.00 10.85
N ASN A 17 -9.53 6.16 11.49
CA ASN A 17 -8.79 7.35 11.08
C ASN A 17 -7.28 7.16 11.13
N VAL A 18 -6.75 6.54 12.19
CA VAL A 18 -5.31 6.25 12.33
C VAL A 18 -4.84 5.34 11.18
N ASN A 19 -5.61 4.32 10.84
CA ASN A 19 -5.26 3.40 9.75
C ASN A 19 -5.41 4.05 8.37
N LYS A 20 -6.52 4.76 8.12
CA LYS A 20 -6.75 5.46 6.84
C LYS A 20 -5.75 6.58 6.59
N GLU A 21 -5.34 7.31 7.64
CA GLU A 21 -4.27 8.30 7.54
C GLU A 21 -2.95 7.65 7.14
N PHE A 22 -2.58 6.54 7.79
CA PHE A 22 -1.38 5.79 7.46
C PHE A 22 -1.43 5.26 6.01
N ILE A 23 -2.53 4.61 5.61
CA ILE A 23 -2.73 4.12 4.23
C ILE A 23 -2.54 5.24 3.23
N LYS A 24 -3.19 6.40 3.46
CA LYS A 24 -3.05 7.56 2.57
C LYS A 24 -1.60 8.04 2.45
N GLN A 25 -0.84 8.02 3.54
CA GLN A 25 0.58 8.42 3.54
C GLN A 25 1.43 7.46 2.71
N ILE A 26 1.26 6.14 2.89
CA ILE A 26 2.03 5.14 2.14
C ILE A 26 1.58 5.03 0.68
N ASP A 27 0.31 5.25 0.37
CA ASP A 27 -0.22 5.34 -0.99
C ASP A 27 0.41 6.53 -1.72
N GLY A 28 0.53 7.68 -1.06
CA GLY A 28 1.21 8.85 -1.60
C GLY A 28 2.68 8.56 -1.95
N LEU A 29 3.40 7.84 -1.08
CA LEU A 29 4.78 7.42 -1.35
C LEU A 29 4.85 6.43 -2.52
N ARG A 30 3.94 5.44 -2.55
CA ARG A 30 3.89 4.41 -3.59
C ARG A 30 3.54 4.95 -4.96
N ASP A 31 2.56 5.86 -5.05
CA ASP A 31 2.15 6.46 -6.32
C ASP A 31 3.21 7.45 -6.86
N THR A 32 4.02 8.04 -5.97
CA THR A 32 5.11 8.96 -6.35
C THR A 32 6.38 8.23 -6.77
N PHE A 33 6.64 7.05 -6.20
CA PHE A 33 7.88 6.30 -6.40
C PHE A 33 8.23 6.05 -7.89
N PRO A 34 7.33 5.55 -8.76
CA PRO A 34 7.64 5.33 -10.17
C PRO A 34 8.06 6.59 -10.92
N VAL A 35 7.41 7.73 -10.63
CA VAL A 35 7.70 9.01 -11.28
C VAL A 35 9.09 9.51 -10.87
N VAL A 36 9.41 9.44 -9.58
CA VAL A 36 10.73 9.78 -9.06
C VAL A 36 11.79 8.88 -9.69
N MET A 37 11.55 7.57 -9.75
CA MET A 37 12.51 6.63 -10.34
C MET A 37 12.71 6.85 -11.84
N LEU A 38 11.66 7.24 -12.58
CA LEU A 38 11.78 7.61 -13.98
C LEU A 38 12.73 8.81 -14.15
N PHE A 39 12.53 9.88 -13.37
CA PHE A 39 13.38 11.07 -13.41
C PHE A 39 14.83 10.76 -13.03
N VAL A 40 15.03 10.02 -11.94
CA VAL A 40 16.36 9.66 -11.44
C VAL A 40 17.11 8.78 -12.45
N THR A 41 16.42 7.81 -13.04
CA THR A 41 17.02 6.94 -14.07
C THR A 41 17.38 7.72 -15.33
N ALA A 42 16.49 8.61 -15.80
CA ALA A 42 16.75 9.45 -16.96
C ALA A 42 17.91 10.43 -16.71
N SER A 43 17.96 11.05 -15.53
CA SER A 43 19.04 11.94 -15.12
C SER A 43 20.39 11.21 -15.09
N ASN A 44 20.43 10.00 -14.52
CA ASN A 44 21.64 9.18 -14.48
C ASN A 44 22.09 8.75 -15.88
N ALA A 45 21.16 8.31 -16.73
CA ALA A 45 21.47 7.92 -18.10
C ALA A 45 22.00 9.12 -18.93
N ASN A 46 21.38 10.29 -18.81
CA ASN A 46 21.82 11.49 -19.52
C ASN A 46 23.19 11.97 -19.06
N ALA A 47 23.46 11.99 -17.75
CA ALA A 47 24.76 12.38 -17.21
C ALA A 47 25.87 11.40 -17.63
N SER A 48 25.59 10.09 -17.57
CA SER A 48 26.53 9.05 -17.99
C SER A 48 26.82 9.15 -19.50
N LYS A 49 25.78 9.39 -20.31
CA LYS A 49 25.92 9.58 -21.75
C LYS A 49 26.75 10.82 -22.08
N ALA A 50 26.46 11.96 -21.44
CA ALA A 50 27.21 13.19 -21.69
C ALA A 50 28.70 13.05 -21.34
N LEU A 51 29.02 12.33 -20.26
CA LEU A 51 30.41 12.01 -19.93
C LEU A 51 31.05 11.10 -21.00
N LEU A 52 30.36 10.03 -21.40
CA LEU A 52 30.87 9.08 -22.39
C LEU A 52 31.08 9.74 -23.76
N ASP A 53 30.11 10.53 -24.23
CA ASP A 53 30.19 11.26 -25.50
C ASP A 53 31.38 12.24 -25.47
N PHE A 54 31.64 12.90 -24.34
CA PHE A 54 32.79 13.78 -24.16
C PHE A 54 34.12 13.02 -24.18
N VAL A 55 34.22 11.91 -23.44
CA VAL A 55 35.43 11.07 -23.42
C VAL A 55 35.76 10.57 -24.83
N ASN A 56 34.76 10.09 -25.57
CA ASN A 56 34.94 9.57 -26.93
C ASN A 56 35.31 10.65 -27.96
N SER A 57 34.80 11.87 -27.80
CA SER A 57 35.01 12.94 -28.78
C SER A 57 36.30 13.73 -28.53
N ASN A 58 36.71 13.88 -27.27
CA ASN A 58 37.77 14.79 -26.87
C ASN A 58 38.94 14.08 -26.17
N GLY A 59 38.82 12.80 -25.84
CA GLY A 59 39.88 12.01 -25.24
C GLY A 59 40.84 11.47 -26.29
N ILE A 60 42.14 11.61 -26.05
CA ILE A 60 43.18 10.94 -26.83
C ILE A 60 43.45 9.60 -26.15
N GLU A 61 43.16 8.51 -26.86
CA GLU A 61 43.40 7.14 -26.36
C GLU A 61 44.89 6.83 -26.37
N GLU A 62 45.41 6.38 -25.24
CA GLU A 62 46.80 5.97 -25.03
C GLU A 62 46.84 4.65 -24.26
N LYS A 63 47.95 3.93 -24.37
CA LYS A 63 48.15 2.66 -23.65
C LYS A 63 49.32 2.77 -22.70
N ASN A 64 49.13 2.30 -21.47
CA ASN A 64 50.22 2.27 -20.50
C ASN A 64 51.14 1.06 -20.74
N GLU A 65 52.22 0.96 -19.95
CA GLU A 65 53.20 -0.14 -20.03
C GLU A 65 52.59 -1.54 -19.80
N ASN A 66 51.41 -1.61 -19.16
CA ASN A 66 50.64 -2.84 -18.91
C ASN A 66 49.56 -3.10 -19.98
N ASN A 67 49.54 -2.33 -21.06
CA ASN A 67 48.56 -2.41 -22.15
C ASN A 67 47.12 -2.03 -21.73
N GLU A 68 46.97 -1.27 -20.65
CA GLU A 68 45.68 -0.71 -20.21
C GLU A 68 45.41 0.60 -20.95
N GLU A 69 44.21 0.72 -21.51
CA GLU A 69 43.74 1.89 -22.25
C GLU A 69 43.35 3.02 -21.29
N TYR A 70 43.83 4.23 -21.56
CA TYR A 70 43.46 5.44 -20.83
C TYR A 70 43.29 6.63 -21.78
N TYR A 71 42.56 7.65 -21.34
CA TYR A 71 42.31 8.86 -22.12
C TYR A 71 43.10 10.05 -21.55
N ILE A 72 43.77 10.79 -22.43
CA ILE A 72 44.42 12.07 -22.12
C ILE A 72 43.55 13.21 -22.65
N PHE A 73 43.42 14.28 -21.85
CA PHE A 73 42.66 15.48 -22.21
C PHE A 73 43.58 16.71 -22.29
N SER A 74 43.23 17.66 -23.15
CA SER A 74 43.85 18.99 -23.16
C SER A 74 43.63 19.71 -21.81
N SER A 75 44.42 20.76 -21.52
CA SER A 75 44.24 21.53 -20.29
C SER A 75 42.84 22.17 -20.17
N GLU A 76 42.21 22.52 -21.30
CA GLU A 76 40.84 23.08 -21.31
C GLU A 76 39.79 21.97 -21.12
N ASP A 77 39.99 20.82 -21.77
CA ASP A 77 39.07 19.68 -21.69
C ASP A 77 39.12 18.97 -20.33
N SER A 78 40.27 19.01 -19.64
CA SER A 78 40.42 18.43 -18.30
C SER A 78 39.44 19.04 -17.28
N HIS A 79 39.18 20.35 -17.37
CA HIS A 79 38.19 21.01 -16.51
C HIS A 79 36.76 20.55 -16.84
N LYS A 80 36.41 20.49 -18.14
CA LYS A 80 35.10 20.02 -18.61
C LYS A 80 34.85 18.56 -18.23
N TYR A 81 35.86 17.69 -18.41
CA TYR A 81 35.84 16.29 -17.98
C TYR A 81 35.54 16.19 -16.48
N SER A 82 36.23 16.97 -15.64
CA SER A 82 36.03 16.93 -14.19
C SER A 82 34.61 17.29 -13.77
N ILE A 83 33.99 18.27 -14.43
CA ILE A 83 32.59 18.65 -14.21
C ILE A 83 31.65 17.52 -14.64
N LEU A 84 31.82 16.98 -15.85
CA LEU A 84 30.98 15.91 -16.38
C LEU A 84 31.08 14.63 -15.53
N LYS A 85 32.29 14.27 -15.12
CA LYS A 85 32.55 13.15 -14.21
C LYS A 85 31.80 13.33 -12.89
N ARG A 86 31.94 14.50 -12.25
CA ARG A 86 31.23 14.81 -11.01
C ARG A 86 29.71 14.75 -11.18
N ASN A 87 29.19 15.25 -12.30
CA ASN A 87 27.75 15.20 -12.58
C ASN A 87 27.26 13.76 -12.73
N SER A 88 28.01 12.90 -13.44
CA SER A 88 27.71 11.48 -13.58
C SER A 88 27.78 10.74 -12.25
N GLU A 89 28.79 11.02 -11.42
CA GLU A 89 28.93 10.43 -10.08
C GLU A 89 27.76 10.84 -9.17
N ASN A 90 27.40 12.13 -9.15
CA ASN A 90 26.27 12.63 -8.37
C ASN A 90 24.95 11.99 -8.80
N ALA A 91 24.71 11.84 -10.11
CA ALA A 91 23.49 11.22 -10.62
C ALA A 91 23.44 9.71 -10.31
N SER A 92 24.58 9.03 -10.36
CA SER A 92 24.71 7.62 -9.94
C SER A 92 24.41 7.46 -8.45
N VAL A 93 24.98 8.32 -7.59
CA VAL A 93 24.69 8.32 -6.15
C VAL A 93 23.20 8.56 -5.89
N ALA A 94 22.58 9.53 -6.57
CA ALA A 94 21.15 9.81 -6.44
C ALA A 94 20.27 8.58 -6.77
N SER A 95 20.68 7.77 -7.76
CA SER A 95 19.98 6.52 -8.13
C SER A 95 19.96 5.45 -7.04
N THR A 96 20.83 5.56 -6.04
CA THR A 96 20.88 4.65 -4.89
C THR A 96 20.27 5.24 -3.62
N ILE A 97 20.51 6.53 -3.35
CA ILE A 97 20.05 7.20 -2.13
C ILE A 97 18.54 7.43 -2.17
N ILE A 98 17.99 7.96 -3.27
CA ILE A 98 16.57 8.34 -3.35
C ILE A 98 15.60 7.17 -3.06
N PRO A 99 15.73 6.00 -3.71
CA PRO A 99 14.80 4.89 -3.41
C PRO A 99 14.97 4.37 -1.97
N SER A 100 16.19 4.40 -1.43
CA SER A 100 16.45 4.03 -0.03
C SER A 100 15.80 5.02 0.94
N SER A 101 15.86 6.32 0.66
CA SER A 101 15.19 7.36 1.45
C SER A 101 13.68 7.19 1.45
N LEU A 102 13.07 6.87 0.30
CA LEU A 102 11.63 6.62 0.23
C LEU A 102 11.22 5.36 1.01
N LEU A 103 12.03 4.30 1.00
CA LEU A 103 11.80 3.12 1.84
C LEU A 103 11.88 3.46 3.33
N VAL A 104 12.88 4.26 3.73
CA VAL A 104 12.99 4.75 5.11
C VAL A 104 11.73 5.54 5.48
N SER A 105 11.23 6.40 4.58
CA SER A 105 9.98 7.14 4.80
C SER A 105 8.78 6.22 5.00
N LEU A 106 8.63 5.13 4.22
CA LEU A 106 7.55 4.15 4.39
C LEU A 106 7.54 3.56 5.80
N VAL A 107 8.68 3.06 6.27
CA VAL A 107 8.80 2.46 7.61
C VAL A 107 8.60 3.51 8.71
N SER A 108 9.08 4.74 8.51
CA SER A 108 8.83 5.83 9.46
C SER A 108 7.35 6.21 9.57
N GLN A 109 6.56 6.09 8.49
CA GLN A 109 5.10 6.24 8.60
C GLN A 109 4.50 5.11 9.45
N PHE A 110 5.04 3.90 9.35
CA PHE A 110 4.58 2.78 10.18
C PHE A 110 4.93 2.98 11.66
N ASP A 111 6.11 3.52 11.97
CA ASP A 111 6.51 3.90 13.33
C ASP A 111 5.51 4.91 13.93
N SER A 112 5.11 5.92 13.15
CA SER A 112 4.09 6.89 13.55
C SER A 112 2.71 6.25 13.74
N PHE A 113 2.32 5.35 12.83
CA PHE A 113 1.07 4.59 12.92
C PHE A 113 0.99 3.77 14.20
N ILE A 114 2.04 3.02 14.55
CA ILE A 114 2.08 2.23 15.80
C ILE A 114 1.94 3.15 17.01
N GLY A 115 2.64 4.28 17.03
CA GLY A 115 2.53 5.26 18.12
C GLY A 115 1.10 5.79 18.29
N LYS A 116 0.46 6.19 17.18
CA LYS A 116 -0.94 6.65 17.17
C LYS A 116 -1.90 5.54 17.58
N LEU A 117 -1.69 4.31 17.11
CA LEU A 117 -2.53 3.17 17.48
C LEU A 117 -2.46 2.89 18.97
N ILE A 118 -1.25 2.84 19.55
CA ILE A 118 -1.05 2.64 21.00
C ILE A 118 -1.67 3.79 21.80
N LYS A 119 -1.52 5.03 21.33
CA LYS A 119 -2.18 6.19 21.93
C LYS A 119 -3.69 6.01 21.96
N GLU A 120 -4.32 5.58 20.87
CA GLU A 120 -5.77 5.31 20.83
C GLU A 120 -6.18 4.15 21.76
N ILE A 121 -5.36 3.11 21.88
CA ILE A 121 -5.56 2.03 22.87
C ILE A 121 -5.66 2.61 24.29
N PHE A 122 -4.75 3.51 24.66
CA PHE A 122 -4.74 4.13 25.99
C PHE A 122 -5.87 5.16 26.20
N GLN A 123 -6.33 5.82 25.14
CA GLN A 123 -7.47 6.73 25.21
C GLN A 123 -8.76 5.95 25.50
N VAL A 124 -8.95 4.81 24.83
CA VAL A 124 -10.15 3.97 24.99
C VAL A 124 -10.08 3.11 26.25
N LYS A 125 -8.91 2.55 26.57
CA LYS A 125 -8.71 1.67 27.73
C LYS A 125 -7.54 2.12 28.60
N PRO A 126 -7.69 3.24 29.33
CA PRO A 126 -6.62 3.78 30.19
C PRO A 126 -6.15 2.82 31.30
N GLU A 127 -6.96 1.84 31.67
CA GLU A 127 -6.58 0.76 32.61
C GLU A 127 -5.36 -0.04 32.14
N ILE A 128 -5.05 -0.06 30.83
CA ILE A 128 -3.82 -0.71 30.34
C ILE A 128 -2.58 0.03 30.89
N LEU A 129 -2.68 1.36 31.13
CA LEU A 129 -1.60 2.17 31.72
C LEU A 129 -1.37 1.87 33.20
N SER A 130 -2.42 1.50 33.96
CA SER A 130 -2.32 1.31 35.42
C SER A 130 -1.45 0.13 35.83
N SER A 131 -1.09 -0.73 34.86
CA SER A 131 -0.09 -1.78 35.00
C SER A 131 1.35 -1.31 34.85
N SER A 132 1.59 -0.02 34.53
CA SER A 132 2.93 0.58 34.50
C SER A 132 3.18 1.30 35.83
N GLU A 133 4.26 0.94 36.52
CA GLU A 133 4.72 1.58 37.76
C GLU A 133 5.20 3.02 37.50
N LYS A 134 4.29 3.94 37.14
CA LYS A 134 4.64 5.31 36.79
C LYS A 134 4.07 6.28 37.82
N SER A 135 4.95 6.76 38.70
CA SER A 135 4.66 7.83 39.64
C SER A 135 4.89 9.20 38.98
N LEU A 136 3.94 10.13 39.11
CA LEU A 136 4.18 11.55 38.86
C LEU A 136 4.78 12.19 40.12
N THR A 137 5.84 12.96 39.97
CA THR A 137 6.37 13.77 41.08
C THR A 137 5.44 14.94 41.38
N PHE A 138 5.39 15.38 42.63
CA PHE A 138 4.56 16.54 43.01
C PHE A 138 4.97 17.82 42.25
N ALA A 139 6.27 18.02 42.02
CA ALA A 139 6.76 19.14 41.20
C ALA A 139 6.18 19.12 39.79
N ARG A 140 6.11 17.94 39.14
CA ARG A 140 5.52 17.81 37.81
C ARG A 140 4.00 18.02 37.83
N LEU A 141 3.31 17.61 38.90
CA LEU A 141 1.88 17.87 39.06
C LEU A 141 1.56 19.37 39.15
N LEU A 142 2.43 20.16 39.79
CA LEU A 142 2.26 21.61 39.88
C LEU A 142 2.39 22.33 38.52
N GLU A 143 3.11 21.74 37.55
CA GLU A 143 3.28 22.29 36.20
C GLU A 143 2.10 22.00 35.28
N LEU A 144 1.26 21.01 35.62
CA LEU A 144 0.17 20.53 34.79
C LEU A 144 -1.11 21.32 35.11
N LYS A 145 -1.84 21.75 34.08
CA LYS A 145 -3.03 22.60 34.21
C LYS A 145 -4.28 21.79 34.53
N SER A 146 -4.29 20.49 34.23
CA SER A 146 -5.41 19.60 34.51
C SER A 146 -5.01 18.13 34.62
N ILE A 147 -5.94 17.30 35.10
CA ILE A 147 -5.79 15.84 35.16
C ILE A 147 -5.71 15.25 33.74
N GLU A 148 -6.40 15.83 32.78
CA GLU A 148 -6.36 15.44 31.37
C GLU A 148 -4.97 15.70 30.78
N GLU A 149 -4.35 16.85 31.07
CA GLU A 149 -2.97 17.14 30.64
C GLU A 149 -1.97 16.17 31.30
N ALA A 150 -2.19 15.83 32.57
CA ALA A 150 -1.39 14.82 33.26
C ALA A 150 -1.48 13.46 32.56
N ARG A 151 -2.70 13.01 32.25
CA ARG A 151 -2.98 11.76 31.54
C ARG A 151 -2.32 11.74 30.18
N GLU A 152 -2.46 12.81 29.40
CA GLU A 152 -1.87 12.92 28.08
C GLU A 152 -0.34 12.82 28.12
N SER A 153 0.29 13.52 29.07
CA SER A 153 1.75 13.47 29.22
C SER A 153 2.26 12.08 29.63
N LEU A 154 1.47 11.32 30.39
CA LEU A 154 1.81 9.93 30.75
C LEU A 154 1.68 9.00 29.56
N ILE A 155 0.61 9.17 28.76
CA ILE A 155 0.40 8.41 27.52
C ILE A 155 1.55 8.66 26.55
N GLU A 156 1.93 9.91 26.32
CA GLU A 156 3.03 10.27 25.40
C GLU A 156 4.36 9.63 25.84
N LYS A 157 4.71 9.75 27.12
CA LYS A 157 5.93 9.13 27.65
C LYS A 157 5.95 7.61 27.49
N GLU A 158 4.80 6.96 27.68
CA GLU A 158 4.71 5.51 27.54
C GLU A 158 4.81 5.09 26.08
N VAL A 159 4.12 5.78 25.18
CA VAL A 159 4.23 5.56 23.73
C VAL A 159 5.67 5.74 23.27
N GLU A 160 6.36 6.82 23.67
CA GLU A 160 7.76 7.04 23.33
C GLU A 160 8.68 5.93 23.86
N THR A 161 8.40 5.42 25.07
CA THR A 161 9.19 4.33 25.65
C THR A 161 9.05 3.08 24.80
N ILE A 162 7.81 2.71 24.43
CA ILE A 162 7.54 1.54 23.59
C ILE A 162 8.19 1.69 22.21
N LEU A 163 8.06 2.86 21.57
CA LEU A 163 8.60 3.10 20.24
C LEU A 163 10.14 3.06 20.15
N ARG A 164 10.86 3.14 21.28
CA ARG A 164 12.32 2.96 21.31
C ARG A 164 12.77 1.51 21.16
N ASP A 165 11.89 0.58 21.48
CA ASP A 165 12.19 -0.85 21.31
C ASP A 165 12.06 -1.27 19.84
N SER A 166 12.42 -2.52 19.55
CA SER A 166 12.29 -3.08 18.20
C SER A 166 10.82 -3.28 17.79
N HIS A 167 10.54 -3.33 16.49
CA HIS A 167 9.21 -3.66 15.98
C HIS A 167 8.69 -5.02 16.48
N THR A 168 9.58 -5.97 16.75
CA THR A 168 9.19 -7.25 17.36
C THR A 168 8.65 -7.04 18.78
N GLU A 169 9.33 -6.20 19.56
CA GLU A 169 8.92 -5.87 20.92
C GLU A 169 7.60 -5.08 20.95
N HIS A 170 7.35 -4.21 19.97
CA HIS A 170 6.05 -3.52 19.85
C HIS A 170 4.90 -4.52 19.75
N PHE A 171 5.05 -5.55 18.91
CA PHE A 171 4.03 -6.61 18.79
C PHE A 171 3.94 -7.48 20.04
N ILE A 172 5.07 -7.85 20.67
CA ILE A 172 5.07 -8.58 21.95
C ILE A 172 4.31 -7.80 23.02
N TRP A 173 4.54 -6.49 23.10
CA TRP A 173 3.85 -5.60 24.02
C TRP A 173 2.34 -5.60 23.76
N LEU A 174 1.90 -5.45 22.51
CA LEU A 174 0.49 -5.49 22.11
C LEU A 174 -0.16 -6.84 22.45
N GLU A 175 0.51 -7.95 22.13
CA GLU A 175 0.04 -9.31 22.45
C GLU A 175 -0.16 -9.50 23.95
N SER A 176 0.81 -9.04 24.76
CA SER A 176 0.77 -9.12 26.21
C SER A 176 -0.36 -8.28 26.81
N LYS A 177 -0.47 -7.01 26.41
CA LYS A 177 -1.50 -6.09 26.95
C LYS A 177 -2.92 -6.46 26.55
N LEU A 178 -3.10 -7.06 25.37
CA LEU A 178 -4.43 -7.40 24.83
C LEU A 178 -4.79 -8.87 25.02
N GLY A 179 -3.83 -9.72 25.37
CA GLY A 179 -4.03 -11.16 25.57
C GLY A 179 -4.49 -11.86 24.28
N ILE A 180 -3.95 -11.45 23.13
CA ILE A 180 -4.26 -12.04 21.81
C ILE A 180 -2.95 -12.27 21.06
N PRO A 181 -2.72 -13.46 20.48
CA PRO A 181 -1.60 -13.67 19.57
C PRO A 181 -1.82 -12.88 18.27
N MET A 182 -0.84 -12.07 17.88
CA MET A 182 -0.88 -11.22 16.69
C MET A 182 0.14 -11.65 15.63
N ARG A 183 1.19 -12.36 16.03
CA ARG A 183 2.26 -12.86 15.14
C ARG A 183 2.08 -14.32 14.72
N LYS A 184 1.17 -15.04 15.38
CA LYS A 184 0.90 -16.44 15.08
C LYS A 184 0.17 -16.58 13.74
N ASP A 185 0.61 -17.52 12.91
CA ASP A 185 0.02 -17.81 11.60
C ASP A 185 -0.08 -16.55 10.71
N LEU A 186 0.94 -15.69 10.78
CA LEU A 186 1.07 -14.45 10.03
C LEU A 186 2.21 -14.56 9.00
N PRO A 187 1.93 -15.00 7.74
CA PRO A 187 2.97 -15.24 6.74
C PRO A 187 3.86 -14.03 6.45
N ILE A 188 3.27 -12.83 6.45
CA ILE A 188 3.97 -11.57 6.17
C ILE A 188 4.96 -11.14 7.26
N TRP A 189 4.98 -11.82 8.42
CA TRP A 189 5.81 -11.46 9.56
C TRP A 189 7.31 -11.48 9.23
N GLN A 190 7.77 -12.48 8.47
CA GLN A 190 9.20 -12.58 8.10
C GLN A 190 9.64 -11.43 7.20
N ASP A 191 8.79 -11.05 6.25
CA ASP A 191 9.05 -9.92 5.34
C ASP A 191 9.08 -8.60 6.12
N PHE A 192 8.22 -8.46 7.12
CA PHE A 192 8.21 -7.30 8.00
C PHE A 192 9.49 -7.15 8.82
N ILE A 193 9.97 -8.24 9.44
CA ILE A 193 11.23 -8.21 10.20
C ILE A 193 12.40 -7.84 9.30
N GLU A 194 12.48 -8.45 8.12
CA GLU A 194 13.55 -8.12 7.17
C GLU A 194 13.48 -6.66 6.73
N LEU A 195 12.28 -6.15 6.45
CA LEU A 195 12.05 -4.77 6.06
C LEU A 195 12.52 -3.78 7.13
N THR A 196 12.16 -4.01 8.39
CA THR A 196 12.54 -3.11 9.50
C THR A 196 14.04 -3.14 9.75
N GLU A 197 14.67 -4.32 9.66
CA GLU A 197 16.12 -4.46 9.79
C GLU A 197 16.87 -3.85 8.60
N ARG A 198 16.34 -4.00 7.37
CA ARG A 198 16.92 -3.37 6.19
C ARG A 198 16.84 -1.85 6.28
N ARG A 199 15.72 -1.30 6.79
CA ARG A 199 15.63 0.14 7.08
C ARG A 199 16.74 0.59 8.01
N ASN A 200 17.01 -0.16 9.08
CA ASN A 200 18.07 0.17 10.02
C ASN A 200 19.44 0.23 9.33
N LEU A 201 19.71 -0.67 8.38
CA LEU A 201 20.93 -0.60 7.57
C LEU A 201 21.01 0.68 6.73
N PHE A 202 19.91 1.10 6.09
CA PHE A 202 19.91 2.35 5.31
C PHE A 202 20.10 3.60 6.18
N VAL A 203 19.59 3.60 7.40
CA VAL A 203 19.75 4.74 8.33
C VAL A 203 21.13 4.78 8.97
N HIS A 204 21.67 3.63 9.38
CA HIS A 204 22.85 3.58 10.25
C HIS A 204 24.13 3.08 9.58
N SER A 205 24.02 2.49 8.39
CA SER A 205 25.15 1.78 7.76
C SER A 205 25.16 1.88 6.23
N ASP A 206 24.49 2.88 5.63
CA ASP A 206 24.44 3.09 4.17
C ASP A 206 24.03 1.82 3.38
N GLY A 207 23.15 1.02 3.96
CA GLY A 207 22.66 -0.24 3.38
C GLY A 207 23.67 -1.39 3.42
N ILE A 208 24.78 -1.26 4.15
CA ILE A 208 25.80 -2.31 4.30
C ILE A 208 25.34 -3.37 5.30
N VAL A 209 25.31 -4.63 4.86
CA VAL A 209 24.92 -5.77 5.68
C VAL A 209 25.85 -5.94 6.88
N SER A 210 25.25 -5.99 8.07
CA SER A 210 25.94 -6.21 9.35
C SER A 210 25.70 -7.62 9.91
N ASN A 211 26.55 -8.05 10.85
CA ASN A 211 26.31 -9.30 11.60
C ASN A 211 24.99 -9.26 12.38
N GLN A 212 24.60 -8.08 12.88
CA GLN A 212 23.35 -7.89 13.61
C GLN A 212 22.14 -8.17 12.71
N TYR A 213 22.08 -7.57 11.51
CA TYR A 213 21.03 -7.82 10.53
C TYR A 213 20.86 -9.31 10.24
N LEU A 214 21.97 -10.01 9.97
CA LEU A 214 21.96 -11.45 9.68
C LEU A 214 21.50 -12.27 10.89
N SER A 215 21.90 -11.87 12.10
CA SER A 215 21.48 -12.52 13.34
C SER A 215 19.97 -12.40 13.55
N VAL A 216 19.41 -11.19 13.44
CA VAL A 216 17.96 -10.93 13.62
C VAL A 216 17.15 -11.68 12.56
N CYS A 217 17.60 -11.67 11.29
CA CYS A 217 16.96 -12.42 10.21
C CYS A 217 16.93 -13.93 10.51
N ARG A 218 18.03 -14.52 10.99
CA ARG A 218 18.10 -15.93 11.36
C ARG A 218 17.19 -16.28 12.54
N GLN A 219 17.20 -15.46 13.59
CA GLN A 219 16.37 -15.66 14.78
C GLN A 219 14.87 -15.65 14.45
N ASN A 220 14.47 -14.88 13.43
CA ASN A 220 13.08 -14.77 12.98
C ASN A 220 12.75 -15.65 11.77
N ASN A 221 13.65 -16.57 11.38
CA ASN A 221 13.48 -17.49 10.25
C ASN A 221 13.20 -16.78 8.90
N VAL A 222 13.75 -15.58 8.71
CA VAL A 222 13.59 -14.79 7.47
C VAL A 222 14.20 -15.55 6.28
N LYS A 223 13.41 -15.69 5.21
CA LYS A 223 13.85 -16.31 3.96
C LYS A 223 14.47 -15.30 3.00
N LEU A 224 15.78 -15.11 3.11
CA LEU A 224 16.52 -14.23 2.19
C LEU A 224 16.55 -14.83 0.77
N LYS A 225 16.19 -14.01 -0.24
CA LYS A 225 16.18 -14.42 -1.66
C LYS A 225 17.55 -14.87 -2.19
N LYS A 226 18.62 -14.35 -1.60
CA LYS A 226 20.02 -14.64 -1.95
C LYS A 226 20.86 -14.75 -0.68
N PRO A 227 21.90 -15.59 -0.65
CA PRO A 227 22.84 -15.61 0.46
C PRO A 227 23.56 -14.25 0.55
N LEU A 228 23.53 -13.66 1.74
CA LEU A 228 24.18 -12.38 2.07
C LEU A 228 25.32 -12.61 3.07
N LYS A 229 26.39 -11.84 2.94
CA LYS A 229 27.51 -11.79 3.89
C LYS A 229 27.72 -10.37 4.42
N PRO A 230 28.37 -10.20 5.58
CA PRO A 230 28.74 -8.89 6.08
C PRO A 230 29.55 -8.11 5.04
N GLY A 231 29.25 -6.82 4.88
CA GLY A 231 29.88 -5.95 3.89
C GLY A 231 29.16 -5.87 2.54
N ASP A 232 28.21 -6.76 2.24
CA ASP A 232 27.38 -6.65 1.04
C ASP A 232 26.53 -5.36 1.10
N LYS A 233 26.37 -4.67 -0.03
CA LYS A 233 25.54 -3.46 -0.12
C LYS A 233 24.15 -3.80 -0.66
N LEU A 234 23.12 -3.50 0.12
CA LEU A 234 21.72 -3.63 -0.29
C LEU A 234 21.25 -2.38 -1.02
N VAL A 235 20.30 -2.58 -1.95
CA VAL A 235 19.64 -1.51 -2.71
C VAL A 235 18.14 -1.72 -2.70
N VAL A 236 17.39 -0.66 -3.02
CA VAL A 236 15.93 -0.70 -3.16
C VAL A 236 15.58 -0.59 -4.63
N ASN A 237 15.08 -1.68 -5.21
CA ASN A 237 14.50 -1.68 -6.55
C ASN A 237 12.96 -1.57 -6.46
N SER A 238 12.31 -1.37 -7.60
CA SER A 238 10.84 -1.20 -7.66
C SER A 238 10.07 -2.39 -7.09
N GLU A 239 10.54 -3.62 -7.35
CA GLU A 239 9.90 -4.83 -6.82
C GLU A 239 9.97 -4.91 -5.29
N TYR A 240 11.12 -4.59 -4.72
CA TYR A 240 11.33 -4.58 -3.27
C TYR A 240 10.50 -3.47 -2.62
N PHE A 241 10.48 -2.27 -3.20
CA PHE A 241 9.67 -1.16 -2.69
C PHE A 241 8.18 -1.50 -2.67
N GLU A 242 7.64 -2.07 -3.76
CA GLU A 242 6.24 -2.50 -3.84
C GLU A 242 5.92 -3.61 -2.84
N SER A 243 6.87 -4.54 -2.60
CA SER A 243 6.72 -5.60 -1.60
C SER A 243 6.69 -5.02 -0.18
N ALA A 244 7.55 -4.04 0.10
CA ALA A 244 7.58 -3.34 1.39
C ALA A 244 6.29 -2.56 1.66
N TYR A 245 5.79 -1.84 0.65
CA TYR A 245 4.50 -1.15 0.71
C TYR A 245 3.36 -2.13 1.06
N LYS A 246 3.25 -3.25 0.33
CA LYS A 246 2.22 -4.28 0.59
C LYS A 246 2.32 -4.88 1.98
N CYS A 247 3.54 -5.16 2.44
CA CYS A 247 3.80 -5.68 3.78
C CYS A 247 3.26 -4.76 4.87
N LEU A 248 3.58 -3.45 4.78
CA LEU A 248 3.14 -2.48 5.78
C LEU A 248 1.64 -2.22 5.71
N TYR A 249 1.06 -2.17 4.51
CA TYR A 249 -0.39 -2.03 4.30
C TYR A 249 -1.15 -3.21 4.91
N GLU A 250 -0.73 -4.45 4.62
CA GLU A 250 -1.36 -5.65 5.19
C GLU A 250 -1.33 -5.62 6.71
N LEU A 251 -0.17 -5.31 7.29
CA LEU A 251 0.01 -5.27 8.73
C LEU A 251 -0.82 -4.18 9.40
N SER A 252 -0.87 -2.96 8.85
CA SER A 252 -1.62 -1.87 9.48
C SER A 252 -3.12 -2.17 9.53
N VAL A 253 -3.67 -2.74 8.46
CA VAL A 253 -5.09 -3.11 8.38
C VAL A 253 -5.39 -4.24 9.36
N LYS A 254 -4.63 -5.35 9.31
CA LYS A 254 -4.85 -6.50 10.20
C LYS A 254 -4.69 -6.09 11.66
N LEU A 255 -3.64 -5.34 11.99
CA LEU A 255 -3.38 -4.90 13.35
C LEU A 255 -4.49 -3.99 13.88
N THR A 256 -4.89 -3.00 13.09
CA THR A 256 -6.02 -2.11 13.42
C THR A 256 -7.28 -2.91 13.70
N GLN A 257 -7.64 -3.82 12.80
CA GLN A 257 -8.86 -4.63 12.92
C GLN A 257 -8.83 -5.56 14.14
N VAL A 258 -7.69 -6.20 14.44
CA VAL A 258 -7.56 -7.06 15.62
C VAL A 258 -7.67 -6.24 16.91
N VAL A 259 -6.94 -5.13 17.01
CA VAL A 259 -6.93 -4.24 18.18
C VAL A 259 -8.31 -3.65 18.42
N TRP A 260 -8.89 -3.03 17.40
CA TRP A 260 -10.15 -2.32 17.48
C TRP A 260 -11.30 -3.26 17.89
N ARG A 261 -11.44 -4.41 17.24
CA ARG A 261 -12.49 -5.40 17.57
C ARG A 261 -12.32 -6.01 18.96
N LYS A 262 -11.09 -6.10 19.46
CA LYS A 262 -10.81 -6.60 20.81
C LYS A 262 -11.18 -5.58 21.89
N ILE A 263 -10.82 -4.32 21.68
CA ILE A 263 -11.01 -3.27 22.71
C ILE A 263 -12.45 -2.74 22.69
N LEU A 264 -13.06 -2.61 21.51
CA LEU A 264 -14.43 -2.12 21.32
C LEU A 264 -15.30 -3.15 20.57
N PRO A 265 -15.71 -4.24 21.23
CA PRO A 265 -16.56 -5.26 20.60
C PRO A 265 -17.96 -4.76 20.21
N THR A 266 -18.40 -3.61 20.71
CA THR A 266 -19.65 -2.95 20.34
C THR A 266 -19.56 -2.22 18.99
N ASP A 267 -18.35 -1.97 18.48
CA ASP A 267 -18.09 -1.21 17.25
C ASP A 267 -17.96 -2.10 16.00
N LEU A 268 -18.44 -3.36 16.05
CA LEU A 268 -18.30 -4.32 14.95
C LEU A 268 -18.84 -3.80 13.61
N GLU A 269 -19.94 -3.06 13.62
CA GLU A 269 -20.52 -2.46 12.40
C GLU A 269 -19.52 -1.52 11.73
N LYS A 270 -18.95 -0.58 12.50
CA LYS A 270 -17.96 0.38 12.01
C LYS A 270 -16.68 -0.33 11.56
N ALA A 271 -16.24 -1.35 12.30
CA ALA A 271 -15.03 -2.11 11.94
C ALA A 271 -15.22 -2.92 10.66
N ASP A 272 -16.40 -3.52 10.45
CA ASP A 272 -16.77 -4.21 9.21
C ASP A 272 -16.88 -3.23 8.04
N ASN A 273 -17.51 -2.06 8.22
CA ASN A 273 -17.63 -1.04 7.18
C ASN A 273 -16.24 -0.51 6.76
N SER A 274 -15.38 -0.18 7.73
CA SER A 274 -13.99 0.23 7.48
C SER A 274 -13.22 -0.82 6.66
N LEU A 275 -13.28 -2.09 7.06
CA LEU A 275 -12.58 -3.17 6.35
C LEU A 275 -13.14 -3.38 4.94
N ASN A 276 -14.46 -3.32 4.78
CA ASN A 276 -15.12 -3.40 3.49
C ASN A 276 -14.71 -2.27 2.55
N GLU A 277 -14.72 -1.02 3.04
CA GLU A 277 -14.28 0.15 2.27
C GLU A 277 -12.84 -0.01 1.79
N ILE A 278 -11.92 -0.38 2.69
CA ILE A 278 -10.51 -0.63 2.34
C ILE A 278 -10.38 -1.70 1.25
N CYS A 279 -11.06 -2.84 1.40
CA CYS A 279 -11.00 -3.91 0.41
C CYS A 279 -11.62 -3.49 -0.94
N TYR A 280 -12.70 -2.73 -0.91
CA TYR A 280 -13.38 -2.22 -2.09
C TYR A 280 -12.52 -1.20 -2.84
N ASP A 281 -11.87 -0.28 -2.14
CA ASP A 281 -10.94 0.68 -2.73
C ASP A 281 -9.76 -0.03 -3.40
N LEU A 282 -9.24 -1.10 -2.80
CA LEU A 282 -8.21 -1.94 -3.41
C LEU A 282 -8.69 -2.60 -4.71
N LEU A 283 -9.95 -3.07 -4.76
CA LEU A 283 -10.55 -3.62 -5.98
C LEU A 283 -10.65 -2.56 -7.08
N GLN A 284 -11.12 -1.36 -6.74
CA GLN A 284 -11.21 -0.25 -7.69
C GLN A 284 -9.84 0.14 -8.26
N GLN A 285 -8.81 0.13 -7.40
CA GLN A 285 -7.42 0.42 -7.76
C GLN A 285 -6.70 -0.78 -8.41
N LYS A 286 -7.39 -1.89 -8.67
CA LYS A 286 -6.85 -3.12 -9.28
C LYS A 286 -5.72 -3.77 -8.48
N HIS A 287 -5.71 -3.58 -7.17
CA HIS A 287 -4.77 -4.18 -6.22
C HIS A 287 -5.28 -5.53 -5.72
N PHE A 288 -5.54 -6.47 -6.63
CA PHE A 288 -6.21 -7.74 -6.32
C PHE A 288 -5.45 -8.61 -5.32
N ASN A 289 -4.12 -8.72 -5.44
CA ASN A 289 -3.33 -9.60 -4.55
C ASN A 289 -3.46 -9.22 -3.07
N ILE A 290 -3.42 -7.93 -2.73
CA ILE A 290 -3.56 -7.49 -1.34
C ILE A 290 -5.03 -7.50 -0.91
N SER A 291 -5.97 -7.23 -1.83
CA SER A 291 -7.40 -7.38 -1.58
C SER A 291 -7.74 -8.82 -1.19
N ASP A 292 -7.24 -9.82 -1.94
CA ASP A 292 -7.39 -11.25 -1.63
C ASP A 292 -6.90 -11.57 -0.22
N VAL A 293 -5.71 -11.10 0.17
CA VAL A 293 -5.13 -11.35 1.50
C VAL A 293 -5.99 -10.75 2.61
N LEU A 294 -6.50 -9.53 2.43
CA LEU A 294 -7.34 -8.86 3.42
C LEU A 294 -8.75 -9.45 3.48
N LEU A 295 -9.31 -9.86 2.35
CA LEU A 295 -10.62 -10.51 2.27
C LEU A 295 -10.56 -11.94 2.82
N ASP A 296 -9.45 -12.65 2.65
CA ASP A 296 -9.17 -13.93 3.32
C ASP A 296 -9.12 -13.74 4.83
N PHE A 297 -8.40 -12.73 5.30
CA PHE A 297 -8.40 -12.37 6.73
C PHE A 297 -9.81 -12.05 7.23
N ALA A 298 -10.57 -11.25 6.47
CA ALA A 298 -11.90 -10.82 6.85
C ALA A 298 -12.92 -11.96 6.91
N THR A 299 -12.81 -12.94 6.02
CA THR A 299 -13.78 -14.04 5.88
C THR A 299 -13.38 -15.33 6.61
N THR A 300 -12.07 -15.54 6.83
CA THR A 300 -11.54 -16.82 7.36
C THR A 300 -10.95 -16.66 8.77
N THR A 301 -10.18 -15.59 8.99
CA THR A 301 -9.48 -15.35 10.25
C THR A 301 -10.40 -14.70 11.28
N LEU A 302 -11.10 -13.64 10.91
CA LEU A 302 -12.07 -12.97 11.78
C LEU A 302 -13.28 -13.88 12.04
N LYS A 303 -13.63 -14.06 13.31
CA LYS A 303 -14.70 -14.97 13.76
C LYS A 303 -16.04 -14.29 14.02
N LYS A 304 -16.05 -12.96 14.11
CA LYS A 304 -17.24 -12.16 14.42
C LYS A 304 -17.35 -11.00 13.45
N HIS A 305 -18.55 -10.89 12.89
CA HIS A 305 -19.02 -9.80 12.05
C HIS A 305 -20.24 -9.18 12.74
N TYR A 306 -20.56 -7.96 12.38
CA TYR A 306 -21.72 -7.24 12.91
C TYR A 306 -23.02 -8.00 12.63
N ASN A 307 -23.22 -8.41 11.38
CA ASN A 307 -24.36 -9.19 10.94
C ASN A 307 -24.02 -10.02 9.69
N GLU A 308 -24.97 -10.85 9.23
CA GLU A 308 -24.78 -11.67 8.03
C GLU A 308 -24.69 -10.83 6.74
N GLU A 309 -25.25 -9.61 6.72
CA GLU A 309 -25.14 -8.72 5.58
C GLU A 309 -23.69 -8.25 5.37
N SER A 310 -23.03 -7.72 6.40
CA SER A 310 -21.62 -7.29 6.35
C SER A 310 -20.71 -8.43 5.94
N LYS A 311 -20.98 -9.65 6.43
CA LYS A 311 -20.26 -10.87 6.07
C LYS A 311 -20.49 -11.27 4.61
N ASN A 312 -21.72 -11.15 4.10
CA ASN A 312 -22.02 -11.40 2.69
C ASN A 312 -21.35 -10.39 1.76
N THR A 313 -21.24 -9.12 2.17
CA THR A 313 -20.52 -8.09 1.41
C THR A 313 -19.03 -8.44 1.28
N LEU A 314 -18.37 -8.81 2.39
CA LEU A 314 -16.97 -9.29 2.36
C LEU A 314 -16.82 -10.53 1.46
N PHE A 315 -17.78 -11.44 1.51
CA PHE A 315 -17.77 -12.64 0.68
C PHE A 315 -17.89 -12.32 -0.82
N VAL A 316 -18.81 -11.43 -1.20
CA VAL A 316 -18.96 -10.96 -2.58
C VAL A 316 -17.70 -10.26 -3.04
N ASN A 317 -17.12 -9.38 -2.22
CA ASN A 317 -15.86 -8.71 -2.55
C ASN A 317 -14.71 -9.70 -2.75
N LYS A 318 -14.64 -10.78 -1.95
CA LYS A 318 -13.64 -11.85 -2.13
C LYS A 318 -13.79 -12.57 -3.46
N ALA A 319 -15.01 -12.97 -3.82
CA ALA A 319 -15.28 -13.59 -5.11
C ALA A 319 -14.99 -12.63 -6.27
N LEU A 320 -15.35 -11.35 -6.11
CA LEU A 320 -15.09 -10.31 -7.08
C LEU A 320 -13.58 -10.09 -7.28
N SER A 321 -12.80 -10.12 -6.20
CA SER A 321 -11.34 -10.03 -6.26
C SER A 321 -10.73 -11.14 -7.12
N TYR A 322 -11.13 -12.40 -6.90
CA TYR A 322 -10.70 -13.52 -7.74
C TYR A 322 -11.12 -13.35 -9.20
N LYS A 323 -12.36 -12.91 -9.46
CA LYS A 323 -12.84 -12.67 -10.82
C LYS A 323 -11.99 -11.62 -11.54
N LEU A 324 -11.82 -10.44 -10.93
CA LEU A 324 -11.08 -9.33 -11.52
C LEU A 324 -9.56 -9.60 -11.60
N GLY A 325 -9.02 -10.41 -10.69
CA GLY A 325 -7.65 -10.92 -10.73
C GLY A 325 -7.40 -12.02 -11.77
N GLY A 326 -8.41 -12.42 -12.56
CA GLY A 326 -8.30 -13.43 -13.60
C GLY A 326 -8.38 -14.88 -13.11
N ASN A 327 -8.70 -15.11 -11.83
CA ASN A 327 -8.88 -16.43 -11.25
C ASN A 327 -10.35 -16.86 -11.22
N GLN A 328 -10.94 -17.04 -12.41
CA GLN A 328 -12.35 -17.40 -12.57
C GLN A 328 -12.70 -18.73 -11.86
N LYS A 329 -11.76 -19.69 -11.84
CA LYS A 329 -11.96 -20.98 -11.18
C LYS A 329 -12.19 -20.79 -9.67
N ALA A 330 -11.32 -20.05 -8.98
CA ALA A 330 -11.48 -19.79 -7.55
C ALA A 330 -12.73 -18.96 -7.26
N CYS A 331 -13.09 -18.00 -8.13
CA CYS A 331 -14.35 -17.28 -8.03
C CYS A 331 -15.56 -18.23 -8.05
N ASN A 332 -15.64 -19.09 -9.08
CA ASN A 332 -16.77 -20.02 -9.25
C ASN A 332 -16.86 -21.02 -8.10
N GLU A 333 -15.73 -21.58 -7.65
CA GLU A 333 -15.67 -22.49 -6.50
C GLU A 333 -16.15 -21.80 -5.22
N LEU A 334 -15.70 -20.57 -4.96
CA LEU A 334 -16.12 -19.79 -3.80
C LEU A 334 -17.63 -19.49 -3.86
N VAL A 335 -18.14 -18.95 -4.97
CA VAL A 335 -19.56 -18.61 -5.13
C VAL A 335 -20.45 -19.85 -4.98
N SER A 336 -20.02 -20.99 -5.51
CA SER A 336 -20.77 -22.26 -5.44
C SER A 336 -20.75 -22.89 -4.05
N SER A 337 -19.78 -22.56 -3.20
CA SER A 337 -19.68 -23.09 -1.83
C SER A 337 -20.72 -22.53 -0.85
N LYS A 338 -21.40 -21.43 -1.22
CA LYS A 338 -22.36 -20.72 -0.38
C LYS A 338 -23.79 -21.00 -0.84
N ASP A 339 -24.71 -21.21 0.10
CA ASP A 339 -26.14 -21.18 -0.19
C ASP A 339 -26.64 -19.72 -0.25
N TRP A 340 -27.28 -19.37 -1.37
CA TRP A 340 -27.82 -18.03 -1.66
C TRP A 340 -29.35 -17.97 -1.55
N SER A 341 -30.02 -19.09 -1.26
CA SER A 341 -31.49 -19.19 -1.27
C SER A 341 -32.14 -18.17 -0.32
N ALA A 342 -31.60 -18.04 0.88
CA ALA A 342 -32.03 -17.12 1.93
C ALA A 342 -31.45 -15.70 1.81
N CYS A 343 -30.56 -15.44 0.86
CA CYS A 343 -30.00 -14.11 0.65
C CYS A 343 -31.03 -13.17 0.00
N SER A 344 -30.93 -11.87 0.30
CA SER A 344 -31.69 -10.83 -0.38
C SER A 344 -31.30 -10.70 -1.85
N ASP A 345 -32.15 -10.05 -2.65
CA ASP A 345 -31.95 -9.95 -4.09
C ASP A 345 -30.66 -9.20 -4.46
N LYS A 346 -30.18 -8.24 -3.64
CA LYS A 346 -28.88 -7.56 -3.82
C LYS A 346 -27.67 -8.51 -3.81
N PHE A 347 -27.76 -9.63 -3.09
CA PHE A 347 -26.70 -10.64 -3.07
C PHE A 347 -26.91 -11.71 -4.15
N LYS A 348 -28.17 -12.00 -4.50
CA LYS A 348 -28.50 -12.91 -5.60
C LYS A 348 -28.03 -12.35 -6.93
N ILE A 349 -28.25 -11.05 -7.20
CA ILE A 349 -27.72 -10.41 -8.42
C ILE A 349 -26.19 -10.43 -8.44
N ALA A 350 -25.53 -10.25 -7.29
CA ALA A 350 -24.07 -10.33 -7.21
C ALA A 350 -23.55 -11.73 -7.54
N LYS A 351 -24.19 -12.78 -7.03
CA LYS A 351 -23.89 -14.17 -7.40
C LYS A 351 -24.01 -14.38 -8.91
N GLU A 352 -25.12 -13.98 -9.53
CA GLU A 352 -25.33 -14.17 -10.97
C GLU A 352 -24.33 -13.36 -11.82
N ALA A 353 -23.99 -12.14 -11.39
CA ALA A 353 -22.98 -11.31 -12.05
C ALA A 353 -21.57 -11.91 -11.95
N LEU A 354 -21.21 -12.49 -10.80
CA LEU A 354 -19.93 -13.19 -10.61
C LEU A 354 -19.80 -14.42 -11.51
N LEU A 355 -20.90 -15.14 -11.74
CA LEU A 355 -20.96 -16.32 -12.60
C LEU A 355 -21.12 -15.99 -14.10
N GLY A 356 -21.38 -14.73 -14.45
CA GLY A 356 -21.58 -14.30 -15.84
C GLY A 356 -22.96 -14.62 -16.41
N ASN A 357 -23.97 -14.84 -15.56
CA ASN A 357 -25.33 -15.17 -15.98
C ASN A 357 -26.13 -13.89 -16.28
N HIS A 358 -25.82 -13.23 -17.39
CA HIS A 358 -26.34 -11.90 -17.73
C HIS A 358 -27.88 -11.83 -17.80
N GLU A 359 -28.56 -12.87 -18.28
CA GLU A 359 -30.02 -12.93 -18.33
C GLU A 359 -30.64 -12.87 -16.93
N ASN A 360 -30.08 -13.62 -15.98
CA ASN A 360 -30.54 -13.61 -14.59
C ASN A 360 -30.21 -12.27 -13.91
N VAL A 361 -29.05 -11.67 -14.22
CA VAL A 361 -28.70 -10.34 -13.71
C VAL A 361 -29.75 -9.31 -14.16
N ALA A 362 -30.13 -9.31 -15.45
CA ALA A 362 -31.14 -8.41 -15.97
C ALA A 362 -32.51 -8.62 -15.30
N GLN A 363 -32.94 -9.88 -15.11
CA GLN A 363 -34.20 -10.18 -14.42
C GLN A 363 -34.22 -9.66 -12.98
N ILE A 364 -33.14 -9.87 -12.21
CA ILE A 364 -33.07 -9.40 -10.83
C ILE A 364 -32.94 -7.88 -10.78
N MET A 365 -32.20 -7.26 -11.72
CA MET A 365 -32.11 -5.81 -11.85
C MET A 365 -33.50 -5.17 -12.04
N LYS A 366 -34.34 -5.74 -12.92
CA LYS A 366 -35.73 -5.31 -13.10
C LYS A 366 -36.58 -5.51 -11.85
N LYS A 367 -36.38 -6.63 -11.14
CA LYS A 367 -37.10 -6.94 -9.89
C LYS A 367 -36.76 -5.96 -8.77
N LEU A 368 -35.48 -5.57 -8.65
CA LEU A 368 -35.01 -4.59 -7.66
C LEU A 368 -35.59 -3.19 -7.92
N GLY A 369 -35.81 -2.83 -9.19
CA GLY A 369 -36.40 -1.55 -9.54
C GLY A 369 -35.42 -0.38 -9.43
N SER A 370 -35.90 0.83 -9.74
CA SER A 370 -35.10 2.07 -9.69
C SER A 370 -34.85 2.60 -8.28
N GLU A 371 -35.65 2.17 -7.30
CA GLU A 371 -35.58 2.55 -5.88
C GLU A 371 -35.16 1.38 -4.97
N GLY A 372 -34.60 0.32 -5.56
CA GLY A 372 -34.16 -0.87 -4.83
C GLY A 372 -32.84 -0.69 -4.07
N ASP A 373 -32.38 -1.78 -3.46
CA ASP A 373 -31.14 -1.84 -2.67
C ASP A 373 -29.86 -1.49 -3.45
N ILE A 374 -29.90 -1.51 -4.79
CA ILE A 374 -28.77 -1.15 -5.66
C ILE A 374 -29.16 0.10 -6.41
N ASP A 375 -28.46 1.20 -6.10
CA ASP A 375 -28.71 2.47 -6.74
C ASP A 375 -28.19 2.51 -8.20
N LYS A 376 -28.66 3.52 -8.92
CA LYS A 376 -28.27 3.80 -10.31
C LYS A 376 -26.75 3.95 -10.49
N ALA A 377 -26.07 4.58 -9.53
CA ALA A 377 -24.62 4.81 -9.61
C ALA A 377 -23.85 3.49 -9.48
N SER A 378 -24.33 2.56 -8.66
CA SER A 378 -23.74 1.24 -8.42
C SER A 378 -23.74 0.40 -9.69
N TYR A 379 -24.83 0.41 -10.47
CA TYR A 379 -24.85 -0.26 -11.78
C TYR A 379 -23.81 0.32 -12.76
N LYS A 380 -23.52 1.62 -12.67
CA LYS A 380 -22.53 2.31 -13.52
C LYS A 380 -21.08 2.12 -13.07
N MET A 381 -20.84 2.04 -11.77
CA MET A 381 -19.50 2.16 -11.18
C MET A 381 -18.99 0.90 -10.50
N TRP A 382 -19.86 0.04 -9.95
CA TRP A 382 -19.42 -1.16 -9.23
C TRP A 382 -18.70 -2.10 -10.21
N PRO A 383 -17.44 -2.51 -9.96
CA PRO A 383 -16.73 -3.43 -10.84
C PRO A 383 -17.41 -4.79 -11.06
N LEU A 384 -18.33 -5.17 -10.18
CA LEU A 384 -19.14 -6.39 -10.29
C LEU A 384 -19.86 -6.49 -11.64
N PHE A 385 -20.34 -5.37 -12.18
CA PHE A 385 -21.10 -5.31 -13.42
C PHE A 385 -20.25 -5.05 -14.67
N ASN A 386 -18.92 -5.00 -14.57
CA ASN A 386 -18.02 -4.69 -15.71
C ASN A 386 -18.43 -5.45 -16.99
N ASP A 387 -18.44 -6.78 -16.94
CA ASP A 387 -18.75 -7.61 -18.12
C ASP A 387 -20.21 -7.42 -18.58
N PHE A 388 -21.15 -7.26 -17.65
CA PHE A 388 -22.56 -7.06 -18.00
C PHE A 388 -22.78 -5.72 -18.71
N ARG A 389 -22.04 -4.67 -18.32
CA ARG A 389 -22.12 -3.33 -18.94
C ARG A 389 -21.73 -3.32 -20.41
N GLU A 390 -21.00 -4.32 -20.89
CA GLU A 390 -20.59 -4.46 -22.29
C GLU A 390 -21.68 -5.09 -23.17
N THR A 391 -22.81 -5.51 -22.59
CA THR A 391 -23.90 -6.20 -23.29
C THR A 391 -25.04 -5.27 -23.71
N ASP A 392 -25.66 -5.53 -24.86
CA ASP A 392 -26.89 -4.83 -25.28
C ASP A 392 -28.02 -5.01 -24.26
N LEU A 393 -28.08 -6.19 -23.63
CA LEU A 393 -29.07 -6.51 -22.59
C LEU A 393 -28.99 -5.53 -21.40
N PHE A 394 -27.78 -5.13 -21.00
CA PHE A 394 -27.63 -4.10 -19.97
C PHE A 394 -28.13 -2.75 -20.45
N LEU A 395 -27.79 -2.31 -21.66
CA LEU A 395 -28.20 -1.02 -22.20
C LEU A 395 -29.73 -0.91 -22.25
N GLU A 396 -30.40 -1.95 -22.75
CA GLU A 396 -31.86 -2.03 -22.80
C GLU A 396 -32.47 -2.01 -21.39
N THR A 397 -31.98 -2.86 -20.48
CA THR A 397 -32.49 -2.97 -19.11
C THR A 397 -32.28 -1.69 -18.32
N TYR A 398 -31.12 -1.04 -18.48
CA TYR A 398 -30.78 0.21 -17.82
C TYR A 398 -31.67 1.36 -18.32
N LYS A 399 -31.90 1.45 -19.64
CA LYS A 399 -32.79 2.44 -20.24
C LYS A 399 -34.24 2.26 -19.80
N GLU A 400 -34.72 1.02 -19.77
CA GLU A 400 -36.06 0.68 -19.29
C GLU A 400 -36.25 1.08 -17.82
N LEU A 401 -35.24 0.82 -16.97
CA LEU A 401 -35.34 1.04 -15.52
C LEU A 401 -35.18 2.51 -15.10
N PHE A 402 -34.28 3.25 -15.76
CA PHE A 402 -33.91 4.62 -15.35
C PHE A 402 -34.32 5.71 -16.34
N ASN A 403 -34.94 5.33 -17.46
CA ASN A 403 -35.36 6.22 -18.53
C ASN A 403 -34.22 7.10 -19.08
N GLU A 404 -33.00 6.56 -19.11
CA GLU A 404 -31.78 7.23 -19.56
C GLU A 404 -30.86 6.25 -20.28
N ASP A 405 -30.16 6.73 -21.31
CA ASP A 405 -29.10 5.95 -21.94
C ASP A 405 -27.88 5.83 -21.02
N TYR A 406 -27.22 4.67 -21.05
CA TYR A 406 -25.98 4.47 -20.31
C TYR A 406 -24.84 5.25 -20.97
N LEU A 407 -24.21 6.12 -20.18
CA LEU A 407 -22.96 6.78 -20.54
C LEU A 407 -21.82 6.14 -19.75
N VAL A 408 -20.76 5.76 -20.46
CA VAL A 408 -19.54 5.20 -19.88
C VAL A 408 -18.95 6.21 -18.90
N VAL A 409 -18.70 5.75 -17.67
CA VAL A 409 -18.01 6.54 -16.65
C VAL A 409 -16.53 6.15 -16.71
N GLU A 410 -15.70 7.00 -17.30
CA GLU A 410 -14.24 6.80 -17.24
C GLU A 410 -13.73 7.13 -15.84
N ALA A 411 -12.99 6.21 -15.24
CA ALA A 411 -12.29 6.48 -13.99
C ALA A 411 -11.15 7.47 -14.24
N PRO A 412 -10.99 8.52 -13.42
CA PRO A 412 -9.88 9.44 -13.55
C PRO A 412 -8.55 8.69 -13.35
N LYS A 413 -7.65 8.81 -14.31
CA LYS A 413 -6.31 8.21 -14.24
C LYS A 413 -5.44 8.94 -13.22
N LYS A 414 -4.63 8.20 -12.47
CA LYS A 414 -3.63 8.80 -11.57
C LYS A 414 -2.53 9.49 -12.40
N MET A 415 -1.89 10.52 -11.84
CA MET A 415 -0.87 11.31 -12.54
C MET A 415 0.25 10.44 -13.16
N PHE A 416 0.73 9.42 -12.43
CA PHE A 416 1.76 8.55 -12.95
C PHE A 416 1.28 7.72 -14.16
N GLU A 417 0.01 7.29 -14.18
CA GLU A 417 -0.58 6.56 -15.31
C GLU A 417 -0.65 7.45 -16.54
N VAL A 418 -0.99 8.73 -16.33
CA VAL A 418 -0.95 9.75 -17.38
C VAL A 418 0.48 9.91 -17.91
N ILE A 419 1.48 10.10 -17.04
CA ILE A 419 2.88 10.24 -17.44
C ILE A 419 3.39 9.01 -18.21
N LEU A 420 3.08 7.80 -17.74
CA LEU A 420 3.47 6.57 -18.42
C LEU A 420 2.79 6.43 -19.78
N SER A 421 1.50 6.75 -19.87
CA SER A 421 0.78 6.71 -21.15
C SER A 421 1.36 7.69 -22.16
N GLN A 422 1.68 8.93 -21.74
CA GLN A 422 2.34 9.93 -22.58
C GLN A 422 3.75 9.49 -22.99
N ALA A 423 4.55 8.94 -22.06
CA ALA A 423 5.89 8.45 -22.37
C ALA A 423 5.86 7.29 -23.39
N ALA A 424 4.89 6.38 -23.27
CA ALA A 424 4.68 5.28 -24.21
C ALA A 424 4.22 5.78 -25.60
N GLU A 425 3.38 6.82 -25.65
CA GLU A 425 2.96 7.47 -26.88
C GLU A 425 4.12 8.19 -27.60
N VAL A 426 4.98 8.89 -26.85
CA VAL A 426 6.19 9.54 -27.39
C VAL A 426 7.16 8.50 -27.96
N GLY A 427 7.32 7.34 -27.32
CA GLY A 427 8.11 6.22 -27.86
C GLY A 427 7.57 5.72 -29.20
N LYS A 428 6.25 5.50 -29.30
CA LYS A 428 5.58 5.08 -30.55
C LYS A 428 5.65 6.12 -31.66
N GLN A 429 5.58 7.41 -31.33
CA GLN A 429 5.75 8.48 -32.31
C GLN A 429 7.20 8.53 -32.83
N LYS A 430 8.19 8.32 -31.96
CA LYS A 430 9.61 8.27 -32.37
C LYS A 430 9.89 7.11 -33.33
N ASP A 431 9.35 5.92 -33.06
CA ASP A 431 9.46 4.76 -33.96
C ASP A 431 8.80 5.04 -35.33
N LYS A 432 7.68 5.76 -35.34
CA LYS A 432 6.99 6.17 -36.57
C LYS A 432 7.82 7.18 -37.38
N TYR A 433 8.40 8.20 -36.73
CA TYR A 433 9.29 9.17 -37.37
C TYR A 433 10.60 8.53 -37.88
N GLU A 434 11.21 7.60 -37.15
CA GLU A 434 12.40 6.88 -37.60
C GLU A 434 12.10 5.95 -38.80
N THR A 435 10.88 5.41 -38.87
CA THR A 435 10.43 4.60 -40.02
C THR A 435 10.15 5.48 -41.25
N GLU A 436 9.54 6.65 -41.07
CA GLU A 436 9.27 7.62 -42.14
C GLU A 436 10.56 8.27 -42.68
N VAL A 437 11.55 8.54 -41.82
CA VAL A 437 12.88 9.06 -42.25
C VAL A 437 13.68 8.00 -43.01
N LYS A 438 13.61 6.72 -42.62
CA LYS A 438 14.24 5.63 -43.38
C LYS A 438 13.57 5.38 -44.74
N GLN A 439 12.29 5.69 -44.89
CA GLN A 439 11.59 5.64 -46.18
C GLN A 439 11.90 6.83 -47.09
N GLN A 440 12.30 7.98 -46.54
CA GLN A 440 12.68 9.17 -47.32
C GLN A 440 14.18 9.24 -47.67
N GLN A 441 15.03 8.41 -47.07
CA GLN A 441 16.46 8.31 -47.39
C GLN A 441 16.80 7.13 -48.31
N GLY A 442 15.78 6.47 -48.86
CA GLY A 442 15.91 5.41 -49.85
C GLY A 442 15.37 5.82 -51.22
N GLU A 443 15.90 6.91 -51.79
CA GLU A 443 15.90 7.22 -53.23
C GLU A 443 17.27 7.76 -53.66
#